data_AF-A0A5N5IZ23-F1
#
_entry.id   AF-A0A5N5IZ23-F1
#
_cell.length_a   1.000
_cell.length_b   1.000
_cell.length_c   1.000
_cell.angle_alpha   90.00
_cell.angle_beta   90.00
_cell.angle_gamma   90.00
#
_symmetry.space_group_name_H-M   'P 1'
#
loop_
_entity.id
_entity.type
_entity.pdbx_description
1 polymer ?
#
loop_
_entity_poly.entity_id
_entity_poly.type
_entity_poly.pdbx_seq_one_letter_code
_entity_poly.pdbx_strand_id
1 'polypeptide(L)'
;MGTVKKLNKWANAHTYYPLDFLRVALGIFLFIKGVEFMANHAEMAEMAKPFEGIPGGMIILHYIAPAHFVGGILIVVGLLTRWAAIAQLPILFGAILTNFLGTMDVGNLSMAMLVLLTCLFFIVYGSGKHSVDYYLKMEK
;
A
#
# COMPACT_ATOMS: atom_id res chain seq x y z
N MET A 1 9.04 18.76 -2.89
CA MET A 1 7.76 19.15 -3.55
C MET A 1 7.85 19.21 -5.08
N GLY A 2 8.85 19.88 -5.69
CA GLY A 2 8.92 20.02 -7.16
C GLY A 2 8.95 18.70 -7.95
N THR A 3 9.61 17.66 -7.44
CA THR A 3 9.65 16.33 -8.07
C THR A 3 8.28 15.66 -8.11
N VAL A 4 7.54 15.67 -6.99
CA VAL A 4 6.20 15.09 -6.90
C VAL A 4 5.23 15.77 -7.87
N LYS A 5 5.29 17.10 -7.99
CA LYS A 5 4.47 17.85 -8.96
C LYS A 5 4.72 17.43 -10.41
N LYS A 6 6.00 17.31 -10.80
CA LYS A 6 6.38 16.85 -12.16
C LYS A 6 5.85 15.44 -12.44
N LEU A 7 5.99 14.54 -11.47
CA LEU A 7 5.52 13.17 -11.59
C LEU A 7 3.99 13.08 -11.70
N ASN A 8 3.24 13.89 -10.94
CA ASN A 8 1.78 13.97 -11.06
C ASN A 8 1.35 14.49 -12.44
N LYS A 9 2.00 15.53 -12.97
CA LYS A 9 1.70 16.07 -14.30
C LYS A 9 1.88 15.01 -15.40
N TRP A 10 2.94 14.21 -15.33
CA TRP A 10 3.19 13.11 -16.26
C TRP A 10 2.12 12.00 -16.16
N ALA A 11 1.77 11.61 -14.94
CA ALA A 11 0.74 10.59 -14.67
C ALA A 11 -0.60 10.98 -15.29
N ASN A 12 -0.97 12.25 -15.12
CA ASN A 12 -2.22 12.79 -15.64
C ASN A 12 -2.25 12.78 -17.17
N ALA A 13 -1.12 13.06 -17.82
CA ALA A 13 -1.04 13.03 -19.28
C ALA A 13 -1.28 11.62 -19.87
N HIS A 14 -0.98 10.56 -19.10
CA HIS A 14 -1.05 9.17 -19.56
C HIS A 14 -2.17 8.34 -18.91
N THR A 15 -3.13 8.98 -18.23
CA THR A 15 -4.20 8.28 -17.51
C THR A 15 -5.21 7.61 -18.44
N TYR A 16 -5.59 6.37 -18.13
CA TYR A 16 -6.65 5.59 -18.78
C TYR A 16 -7.49 4.84 -17.73
N TYR A 17 -8.73 4.47 -18.05
CA TYR A 17 -9.64 3.76 -17.12
C TYR A 17 -9.06 2.48 -16.47
N PRO A 18 -8.22 1.65 -17.14
CA PRO A 18 -7.59 0.50 -16.49
C PRO A 18 -6.70 0.86 -15.31
N LEU A 19 -6.07 2.04 -15.32
CA LEU A 19 -5.29 2.55 -14.20
C LEU A 19 -6.17 2.77 -12.97
N ASP A 20 -7.34 3.39 -13.18
CA ASP A 20 -8.28 3.68 -12.09
C ASP A 20 -8.86 2.40 -11.51
N PHE A 21 -9.19 1.44 -12.38
CA PHE A 21 -9.64 0.11 -11.94
C PHE A 21 -8.58 -0.58 -11.08
N LEU A 22 -7.32 -0.62 -11.54
CA LEU A 22 -6.21 -1.21 -10.78
C LEU A 22 -6.01 -0.50 -9.44
N ARG A 23 -6.12 0.82 -9.42
CA ARG A 23 -5.98 1.64 -8.20
C ARG A 23 -7.08 1.31 -7.19
N VAL A 24 -8.33 1.30 -7.64
CA VAL A 24 -9.49 1.00 -6.79
C VAL A 24 -9.42 -0.44 -6.27
N ALA A 25 -9.07 -1.41 -7.13
CA ALA A 25 -8.91 -2.80 -6.72
C ALA A 25 -7.82 -2.97 -5.65
N LEU A 26 -6.64 -2.35 -5.86
CA LEU A 26 -5.56 -2.34 -4.86
C LEU A 26 -6.03 -1.74 -3.53
N GLY A 27 -6.68 -0.57 -3.58
CA GLY A 27 -7.13 0.13 -2.38
C GLY A 27 -8.19 -0.65 -1.60
N ILE A 28 -9.15 -1.29 -2.28
CA ILE A 28 -10.15 -2.16 -1.65
C ILE A 28 -9.47 -3.36 -1.01
N PHE A 29 -8.54 -4.01 -1.71
CA PHE A 29 -7.82 -5.15 -1.16
C PHE A 29 -7.06 -4.78 0.13
N LEU A 30 -6.32 -3.67 0.12
CA LEU A 30 -5.60 -3.19 1.30
C LEU A 30 -6.54 -2.83 2.45
N PHE A 31 -7.69 -2.21 2.15
CA PHE A 31 -8.69 -1.89 3.15
C PHE A 31 -9.22 -3.16 3.84
N ILE A 32 -9.59 -4.19 3.06
CA ILE A 32 -10.05 -5.48 3.59
C ILE A 32 -8.97 -6.10 4.48
N LYS A 33 -7.71 -6.11 4.04
CA LYS A 33 -6.58 -6.59 4.85
C LYS A 33 -6.41 -5.82 6.16
N GLY A 34 -6.61 -4.51 6.14
CA GLY A 34 -6.61 -3.69 7.35
C GLY A 34 -7.70 -4.10 8.34
N VAL A 35 -8.91 -4.40 7.86
CA VAL A 35 -10.01 -4.90 8.68
C VAL A 35 -9.72 -6.30 9.24
N GLU A 36 -9.17 -7.19 8.41
CA GLU A 36 -8.77 -8.55 8.83
C GLU A 36 -7.74 -8.51 9.97
N PHE A 37 -6.70 -7.67 9.87
CA PHE A 37 -5.71 -7.52 10.94
C PHE A 37 -6.29 -6.94 12.23
N MET A 38 -7.27 -6.03 12.14
CA MET A 38 -7.97 -5.51 13.33
C MET A 38 -8.86 -6.57 13.98
N ALA A 39 -9.43 -7.48 13.18
CA ALA A 39 -10.28 -8.56 13.67
C ALA A 39 -9.47 -9.77 14.20
N ASN A 40 -8.24 -9.96 13.71
CA ASN A 40 -7.39 -11.10 14.04
C ASN A 40 -6.00 -10.67 14.55
N HIS A 41 -5.92 -10.46 15.87
CA HIS A 41 -4.67 -10.09 16.53
C HIS A 41 -3.54 -11.11 16.38
N ALA A 42 -3.86 -12.39 16.18
CA ALA A 42 -2.83 -13.43 16.02
C ALA A 42 -2.09 -13.28 14.69
N GLU A 43 -2.83 -13.04 13.60
CA GLU A 43 -2.25 -12.79 12.27
C GLU A 43 -1.42 -11.50 12.25
N MET A 44 -1.93 -10.45 12.91
CA MET A 44 -1.22 -9.19 13.07
C MET A 44 0.10 -9.34 13.86
N ALA A 45 0.10 -10.15 14.94
CA ALA A 45 1.31 -10.45 15.69
C ALA A 45 2.33 -11.24 14.86
N GLU A 46 1.86 -12.20 14.06
CA GLU A 46 2.72 -12.97 13.17
C GLU A 46 3.41 -12.09 12.11
N MET A 47 2.70 -11.11 11.56
CA MET A 47 3.27 -10.14 10.61
C MET A 47 4.30 -9.20 11.25
N ALA A 48 4.22 -9.00 12.57
CA ALA A 48 5.18 -8.19 13.30
C ALA A 48 6.43 -8.95 13.77
N LYS A 49 6.41 -10.30 13.78
CA LYS A 49 7.53 -11.15 14.22
C LYS A 49 8.89 -10.75 13.63
N PRO A 50 9.02 -10.43 12.32
CA PRO A 50 10.31 -10.04 11.76
C PRO A 50 10.89 -8.76 12.38
N PHE A 51 10.06 -7.98 13.08
CA PHE A 51 10.42 -6.69 13.65
C PHE A 51 10.47 -6.69 15.19
N GLU A 52 10.14 -7.79 15.87
CA GLU A 52 10.11 -7.87 17.35
C GLU A 52 11.46 -7.55 18.00
N GLY A 53 12.58 -7.92 17.35
CA GLY A 53 13.94 -7.65 17.83
C GLY A 53 14.50 -6.27 17.48
N ILE A 54 13.75 -5.44 16.76
CA ILE A 54 14.21 -4.13 16.28
C ILE A 54 13.74 -3.04 17.25
N PRO A 55 14.60 -2.07 17.64
CA PRO A 55 14.15 -0.90 18.41
C PRO A 55 12.95 -0.23 17.75
N GLY A 56 11.80 -0.21 18.43
CA GLY A 56 10.54 0.30 17.89
C GLY A 56 9.60 -0.74 17.26
N GLY A 57 9.89 -2.04 17.37
CA GLY A 57 9.02 -3.12 16.85
C GLY A 57 7.56 -3.06 17.33
N MET A 58 7.32 -2.61 18.56
CA MET A 58 5.95 -2.40 19.09
C MET A 58 5.15 -1.33 18.32
N ILE A 59 5.84 -0.35 17.74
CA ILE A 59 5.22 0.69 16.89
C ILE A 59 4.72 0.06 15.59
N ILE A 60 5.43 -0.95 15.06
CA ILE A 60 5.06 -1.64 13.82
C ILE A 60 3.73 -2.38 13.96
N LEU A 61 3.46 -2.98 15.13
CA LEU A 61 2.13 -3.54 15.41
C LEU A 61 1.05 -2.48 15.21
N HIS A 62 1.15 -1.34 15.89
CA HIS A 62 0.16 -0.26 15.79
C HIS A 62 0.13 0.41 14.41
N TYR A 63 1.12 0.16 13.56
CA TYR A 63 1.22 0.69 12.22
C TYR A 63 0.52 -0.19 11.17
N ILE A 64 0.60 -1.52 11.28
CA ILE A 64 0.15 -2.47 10.24
C ILE A 64 -1.31 -2.23 9.84
N ALA A 65 -2.22 -2.24 10.81
CA ALA A 65 -3.65 -2.14 10.57
C ALA A 65 -4.05 -0.74 10.04
N PRO A 66 -3.66 0.38 10.66
CA PRO A 66 -3.98 1.72 10.13
C PRO A 66 -3.39 1.99 8.75
N ALA A 67 -2.17 1.51 8.48
CA ALA A 67 -1.55 1.68 7.18
C ALA A 67 -2.36 1.00 6.07
N HIS A 68 -2.76 -0.26 6.26
CA HIS A 68 -3.61 -0.97 5.30
C HIS A 68 -5.01 -0.36 5.19
N PHE A 69 -5.64 -0.07 6.32
CA PHE A 69 -7.00 0.44 6.39
C PHE A 69 -7.13 1.86 5.81
N VAL A 70 -6.41 2.82 6.39
CA VAL A 70 -6.47 4.23 5.96
C VAL A 70 -5.79 4.37 4.60
N GLY A 71 -4.63 3.72 4.41
CA GLY A 71 -3.92 3.75 3.12
C GLY A 71 -4.75 3.17 1.99
N GLY A 72 -5.52 2.10 2.24
CA GLY A 72 -6.47 1.54 1.29
C GLY A 72 -7.52 2.57 0.84
N ILE A 73 -8.17 3.26 1.79
CA ILE A 73 -9.14 4.33 1.49
C ILE A 73 -8.50 5.44 0.65
N LEU A 74 -7.31 5.90 1.07
CA LEU A 74 -6.56 6.94 0.36
C LEU A 74 -6.24 6.54 -1.08
N ILE A 75 -5.82 5.29 -1.31
CA ILE A 75 -5.55 4.76 -2.64
C ILE A 75 -6.84 4.66 -3.48
N VAL A 76 -7.96 4.18 -2.93
CA VAL A 76 -9.25 4.09 -3.65
C VAL A 76 -9.63 5.46 -4.23
N VAL A 77 -9.69 6.48 -3.38
CA VAL A 77 -10.07 7.84 -3.82
C VAL A 77 -8.97 8.55 -4.61
N GLY A 78 -7.75 8.01 -4.59
CA GLY A 78 -6.59 8.58 -5.26
C GLY A 78 -6.08 9.85 -4.58
N LEU A 79 -6.06 9.87 -3.24
CA LEU A 79 -5.49 10.94 -2.43
C LEU A 79 -4.14 10.49 -1.86
N LEU A 80 -3.09 11.29 -2.03
CA LEU A 80 -1.72 11.00 -1.60
C LEU A 80 -1.26 9.59 -2.02
N THR A 81 -1.64 9.12 -3.21
CA THR A 81 -1.50 7.70 -3.59
C THR A 81 -0.07 7.19 -3.49
N ARG A 82 0.92 8.02 -3.84
CA ARG A 82 2.35 7.66 -3.71
C ARG A 82 2.74 7.42 -2.26
N TRP A 83 2.32 8.30 -1.34
CA TRP A 83 2.64 8.18 0.07
C TRP A 83 1.89 7.02 0.71
N ALA A 84 0.61 6.84 0.37
CA ALA A 84 -0.18 5.71 0.83
C ALA A 84 0.40 4.37 0.36
N ALA A 85 0.94 4.29 -0.87
CA ALA A 85 1.63 3.11 -1.38
C ALA A 85 3.01 2.88 -0.73
N ILE A 86 3.79 3.94 -0.48
CA ILE A 86 5.06 3.86 0.28
C ILE A 86 4.81 3.29 1.68
N ALA A 87 3.73 3.72 2.33
CA ALA A 87 3.36 3.24 3.65
C ALA A 87 3.08 1.72 3.67
N GLN A 88 2.67 1.10 2.57
CA GLN A 88 2.46 -0.34 2.53
C GLN A 88 3.78 -1.14 2.46
N LEU A 89 4.87 -0.55 1.97
CA LEU A 89 6.10 -1.29 1.67
C LEU A 89 6.66 -2.06 2.88
N PRO A 90 6.82 -1.46 4.08
CA PRO A 90 7.36 -2.19 5.23
C PRO A 90 6.54 -3.43 5.58
N ILE A 91 5.22 -3.36 5.43
CA ILE A 91 4.31 -4.43 5.79
C ILE A 91 4.36 -5.56 4.75
N LEU A 92 4.43 -5.20 3.47
CA LEU A 92 4.56 -6.18 2.38
C LEU A 92 5.92 -6.89 2.43
N PHE A 93 7.00 -6.17 2.76
CA PHE A 93 8.29 -6.80 3.05
C PHE A 93 8.21 -7.72 4.27
N GLY A 94 7.51 -7.29 5.33
CA GLY A 94 7.22 -8.13 6.49
C GLY A 94 6.52 -9.43 6.10
N ALA A 95 5.44 -9.36 5.32
CA ALA A 95 4.70 -10.52 4.86
C ALA A 95 5.55 -11.50 4.03
N ILE A 96 6.37 -10.98 3.11
CA ILE A 96 7.29 -11.81 2.30
C ILE A 96 8.32 -12.49 3.21
N LEU A 97 8.93 -11.73 4.14
CA LEU A 97 9.94 -12.24 5.04
C LEU A 97 9.37 -13.29 6.00
N THR A 98 8.22 -13.04 6.61
CA THR A 98 7.50 -13.99 7.46
C THR A 98 7.21 -15.29 6.70
N ASN A 99 6.81 -15.22 5.44
CA ASN A 99 6.53 -16.41 4.64
C ASN A 99 7.79 -17.24 4.34
N PHE A 100 8.97 -16.61 4.21
CA PHE A 100 10.25 -17.32 4.05
C PHE A 100 10.81 -17.87 5.36
N LEU A 101 10.56 -17.19 6.49
CA LEU A 101 11.04 -17.61 7.82
C LEU A 101 10.12 -18.67 8.47
N GLY A 102 8.86 -18.70 8.08
CA GLY A 102 7.85 -19.65 8.57
C GLY A 102 7.61 -20.81 7.62
N THR A 103 6.40 -21.37 7.68
CA THR A 103 5.93 -22.36 6.71
C THR A 103 5.59 -21.66 5.40
N MET A 104 6.31 -22.00 4.33
CA MET A 104 6.11 -21.38 3.03
C MET A 104 4.71 -21.62 2.49
N ASP A 105 3.97 -20.53 2.28
CA ASP A 105 2.71 -20.52 1.56
C ASP A 105 2.88 -19.78 0.22
N VAL A 106 2.69 -20.50 -0.89
CA VAL A 106 2.88 -19.95 -2.24
C VAL A 106 1.78 -18.94 -2.59
N GLY A 107 0.57 -19.14 -2.09
CA GLY A 107 -0.56 -18.22 -2.27
C GLY A 107 -0.29 -16.88 -1.60
N ASN A 108 0.11 -16.90 -0.33
CA ASN A 108 0.44 -15.68 0.42
C ASN A 108 1.65 -14.96 -0.16
N LEU A 109 2.70 -15.69 -0.57
CA LEU A 109 3.87 -15.10 -1.20
C LEU A 109 3.53 -14.42 -2.53
N SER A 110 2.83 -15.13 -3.41
CA SER A 110 2.43 -14.58 -4.72
C SER A 110 1.53 -13.36 -4.56
N MET A 111 0.60 -13.37 -3.60
CA MET A 111 -0.27 -12.23 -3.31
C MET A 111 0.52 -11.04 -2.78
N ALA A 112 1.41 -11.24 -1.80
CA ALA A 112 2.25 -10.19 -1.25
C ALA A 112 3.16 -9.58 -2.32
N MET A 113 3.75 -10.40 -3.20
CA MET A 113 4.57 -9.95 -4.32
C MET A 113 3.75 -9.14 -5.35
N LEU A 114 2.55 -9.60 -5.70
CA LEU A 114 1.66 -8.89 -6.62
C LEU A 114 1.28 -7.50 -6.08
N VAL A 115 0.90 -7.44 -4.80
CA VAL A 115 0.53 -6.19 -4.13
C VAL A 115 1.74 -5.27 -4.00
N LEU A 116 2.93 -5.81 -3.68
CA LEU A 116 4.18 -5.04 -3.65
C LEU A 116 4.50 -4.42 -5.01
N LEU A 117 4.44 -5.20 -6.08
CA LEU A 117 4.68 -4.71 -7.44
C LEU A 117 3.66 -3.63 -7.83
N THR A 118 2.39 -3.81 -7.46
CA THR A 118 1.33 -2.83 -7.75
C THR A 118 1.55 -1.53 -6.95
N CYS A 119 1.96 -1.63 -5.69
CA CYS A 119 2.36 -0.47 -4.89
C CYS A 119 3.56 0.25 -5.51
N LEU A 120 4.62 -0.47 -5.88
CA LEU A 120 5.79 0.12 -6.56
C LEU A 120 5.40 0.82 -7.87
N PHE A 121 4.50 0.21 -8.64
CA PHE A 121 3.93 0.84 -9.83
C PHE A 121 3.26 2.17 -9.49
N PHE A 122 2.38 2.24 -8.47
CA PHE A 122 1.72 3.48 -8.07
C PHE A 122 2.66 4.50 -7.39
N ILE A 123 3.76 4.06 -6.79
CA ILE A 123 4.81 4.96 -6.27
C ILE A 123 5.49 5.71 -7.41
N VAL A 124 5.70 5.06 -8.56
CA VAL A 124 6.30 5.67 -9.75
C VAL A 124 5.26 6.42 -10.58
N TYR A 125 4.11 5.79 -10.86
CA TYR A 125 3.08 6.30 -11.73
C TYR A 125 2.22 7.37 -11.06
N GLY A 126 1.72 7.14 -9.84
CA GLY A 126 0.82 8.07 -9.13
C GLY A 126 -0.67 7.82 -9.44
N SER A 127 -1.52 8.76 -9.01
CA SER A 127 -2.97 8.59 -8.91
C SER A 127 -3.75 8.79 -10.23
N GLY A 128 -3.26 9.60 -11.17
CA GLY A 128 -3.92 9.88 -12.46
C GLY A 128 -5.07 10.91 -12.37
N LYS A 129 -5.70 11.23 -13.51
CA LYS A 129 -6.73 12.29 -13.64
C LYS A 129 -8.03 12.04 -12.87
N HIS A 130 -8.47 10.79 -12.73
CA HIS A 130 -9.69 10.46 -12.00
C HIS A 130 -9.37 10.20 -10.52
N SER A 131 -8.77 11.19 -9.87
CA SER A 131 -8.31 11.10 -8.49
C SER A 131 -8.55 12.40 -7.73
N VAL A 132 -8.63 12.31 -6.41
CA VAL A 132 -8.71 13.49 -5.55
C VAL A 132 -7.42 14.34 -5.65
N ASP A 133 -6.25 13.72 -5.82
CA ASP A 133 -4.99 14.44 -6.06
C ASP A 133 -5.09 15.40 -7.26
N TYR A 134 -5.71 14.96 -8.36
CA TYR A 134 -5.94 15.79 -9.54
C TYR A 134 -6.98 16.88 -9.28
N TYR A 135 -8.09 16.54 -8.61
CA TYR A 135 -9.12 17.51 -8.25
C TYR A 135 -8.57 18.66 -7.39
N LEU A 136 -7.68 18.34 -6.44
CA LEU A 136 -6.99 19.30 -5.59
C LEU A 136 -5.80 20.00 -6.29
N LYS A 137 -5.57 19.75 -7.59
CA LYS A 137 -4.51 20.34 -8.41
C LYS A 137 -3.11 20.12 -7.82
N MET A 138 -2.87 18.95 -7.24
CA MET A 138 -1.58 18.62 -6.62
C MET A 138 -0.43 18.45 -7.63
N GLU A 139 -0.70 18.59 -8.93
CA GLU A 139 0.32 18.76 -9.97
C GLU A 139 0.78 20.22 -10.20
N LYS A 140 0.11 21.22 -9.61
CA LYS A 140 0.43 22.66 -9.78
C LYS A 140 1.32 23.20 -8.67
#